data_AF-A0A4Y2K4X4-F1
#
_entry.id   AF-A0A4Y2K4X4-F1
#
_cell.length_a   1.000
_cell.length_b   1.000
_cell.length_c   1.000
_cell.angle_alpha   90.00
_cell.angle_beta   90.00
_cell.angle_gamma   90.00
#
_symmetry.space_group_name_H-M   'P 1'
#
loop_
_entity.id
_entity.type
_entity.pdbx_description
1 polymer ?
#
loop_
_entity_poly.entity_id
_entity_poly.type
_entity_poly.pdbx_seq_one_letter_code
_entity_poly.pdbx_strand_id
1 'polypeptide(L)'
;MLLAMITEERCHIRTLAARRIINEREIGPDGNCVRRGVIPVVNIRATDSVDLTGWQACNVTPPTVLRHISSHELLKMIQDDVPMNG
;
A
#
# COMPACT_ATOMS: atom_id res chain seq x y z
N MET A 1 -3.23 1.49 11.49
CA MET A 1 -3.47 0.04 11.63
C MET A 1 -2.33 -0.79 11.04
N LEU A 2 -1.91 -0.57 9.79
CA LEU A 2 -0.81 -1.32 9.14
C LEU A 2 0.54 -1.27 9.90
N LEU A 3 0.82 -0.18 10.62
CA LEU A 3 2.03 -0.03 11.44
C LEU A 3 2.08 -0.95 12.66
N ALA A 4 0.94 -1.23 13.28
CA ALA A 4 0.92 -2.23 14.36
C ALA A 4 1.13 -3.62 13.76
N MET A 5 0.53 -3.88 12.60
CA MET A 5 0.64 -5.18 11.91
C MET A 5 2.05 -5.49 11.42
N ILE A 6 2.88 -4.49 11.09
CA ILE A 6 4.27 -4.75 10.67
C ILE A 6 5.20 -5.09 11.85
N THR A 7 4.83 -4.67 13.06
CA THR A 7 5.52 -5.03 14.31
C THR A 7 4.95 -6.26 15.00
N GLU A 8 3.93 -6.90 14.41
CA GLU A 8 3.36 -8.13 14.94
C GLU A 8 4.34 -9.30 14.82
N GLU A 9 4.31 -10.18 15.82
CA GLU A 9 5.16 -11.37 15.89
C GLU A 9 4.77 -12.43 14.85
N ARG A 10 3.49 -12.51 14.52
CA ARG A 10 2.97 -13.50 13.56
C ARG A 10 3.41 -13.14 12.15
N CYS A 11 4.30 -13.95 11.57
CA CYS A 11 4.83 -13.80 10.21
C CYS A 11 3.74 -13.51 9.17
N HIS A 12 2.64 -14.28 9.16
CA HIS A 12 1.55 -14.09 8.20
C HIS A 12 0.85 -12.72 8.32
N ILE A 13 0.77 -12.14 9.52
CA ILE A 13 0.19 -10.81 9.73
C ILE A 13 1.16 -9.72 9.25
N ARG A 14 2.44 -9.87 9.57
CA ARG A 14 3.51 -8.97 9.12
C ARG A 14 3.66 -8.97 7.60
N THR A 15 3.66 -10.15 6.97
CA THR A 15 3.67 -10.30 5.51
C THR A 15 2.43 -9.69 4.87
N LEU A 16 1.24 -9.88 5.45
CA LEU A 16 0.02 -9.24 4.96
C LEU A 16 0.11 -7.71 5.01
N ALA A 17 0.70 -7.16 6.09
CA ALA A 17 0.93 -5.73 6.22
C ALA A 17 1.91 -5.21 5.16
N ALA A 18 3.06 -5.88 4.98
CA ALA A 18 4.07 -5.51 3.99
C ALA A 18 3.50 -5.53 2.56
N ARG A 19 2.69 -6.54 2.21
CA ARG A 19 2.00 -6.61 0.92
C ARG A 19 1.03 -5.45 0.68
N ARG A 20 0.23 -5.11 1.70
CA ARG A 20 -0.71 -3.98 1.62
C ARG A 20 0.02 -2.66 1.42
N ILE A 21 1.09 -2.43 2.20
CA ILE A 21 1.92 -1.22 2.08
C ILE A 21 2.57 -1.11 0.70
N ILE A 22 3.14 -2.20 0.17
CA ILE A 22 3.73 -2.20 -1.18
C ILE A 22 2.68 -1.91 -2.25
N ASN A 23 1.47 -2.48 -2.15
CA ASN A 23 0.42 -2.28 -3.14
C ASN A 23 -0.20 -0.87 -3.09
N GLU A 24 -0.22 -0.26 -1.90
CA GLU A 24 -0.60 1.13 -1.68
C GLU A 24 0.51 2.11 -2.07
N ARG A 25 1.77 1.68 -2.13
CA ARG A 25 2.87 2.50 -2.65
C ARG A 25 2.86 2.44 -4.17
N GLU A 26 2.98 3.60 -4.81
CA GLU A 26 3.28 3.64 -6.22
C GLU A 26 4.71 3.14 -6.40
N ILE A 27 4.89 2.09 -7.21
CA ILE A 27 6.23 1.63 -7.63
C ILE A 27 6.75 2.62 -8.68
N GLY A 28 6.96 3.86 -8.26
CA GLY A 28 7.72 4.88 -8.98
C GLY A 28 9.18 4.86 -8.52
N PRO A 29 10.10 5.48 -9.28
CA PRO A 29 11.52 5.53 -8.96
C PRO A 29 11.82 6.03 -7.54
N ASP A 30 10.94 6.86 -6.99
CA ASP A 30 11.13 7.52 -5.70
C ASP A 30 10.53 6.74 -4.53
N GLY A 31 9.76 5.69 -4.82
CA GLY A 31 9.14 4.80 -3.84
C GLY A 31 8.55 5.56 -2.66
N ASN A 32 7.84 6.67 -2.84
CA ASN A 32 7.27 7.45 -1.74
C ASN A 32 5.84 7.95 -2.02
N CYS A 33 5.34 7.73 -3.24
CA CYS A 33 4.00 8.14 -3.63
C CYS A 33 2.99 7.07 -3.22
N VAL A 34 1.78 7.48 -2.83
CA VAL A 34 0.65 6.57 -2.65
C VAL A 34 -0.01 6.34 -4.01
N ARG A 35 -0.19 5.08 -4.39
CA ARG A 35 -0.85 4.67 -5.63
C ARG A 35 -2.27 5.22 -5.64
N ARG A 36 -2.53 6.15 -6.55
CA ARG A 36 -3.88 6.68 -6.77
C ARG A 36 -4.68 5.65 -7.59
N GLY A 37 -5.83 5.23 -7.08
CA GLY A 37 -6.71 4.34 -7.83
C GLY A 37 -7.14 5.00 -9.14
N VAL A 38 -6.92 4.31 -10.26
CA VAL A 38 -7.48 4.73 -11.55
C VAL A 38 -8.97 4.42 -11.52
N ILE A 39 -9.78 5.47 -11.52
CA ILE A 39 -11.23 5.32 -11.61
C ILE A 39 -11.56 4.81 -13.01
N PRO A 40 -12.20 3.63 -13.15
CA PRO A 40 -12.72 3.23 -14.46
C PRO A 40 -13.77 4.25 -14.90
N VAL A 41 -13.71 4.68 -16.16
CA VAL A 41 -14.80 5.44 -16.79
C VAL A 41 -15.99 4.49 -16.90
N VAL A 42 -16.77 4.44 -15.84
CA VAL A 42 -18.01 3.68 -15.75
C VAL A 42 -19.13 4.73 -15.71
N ASN A 43 -20.17 4.51 -16.50
CA ASN A 43 -21.18 5.49 -16.91
C ASN A 43 -22.18 5.82 -15.77
N ILE A 44 -21.67 6.09 -14.57
CA ILE A 44 -22.44 6.38 -13.37
C ILE A 44 -22.71 7.89 -13.32
N ARG A 45 -23.91 8.27 -12.85
CA ARG A 45 -24.39 9.65 -12.82
C ARG A 45 -23.43 10.54 -12.02
N ALA A 46 -23.26 11.78 -12.48
CA ALA A 46 -22.28 12.74 -11.95
C ALA A 46 -22.35 12.95 -10.43
N THR A 47 -23.50 12.73 -9.80
CA THR A 47 -23.69 12.84 -8.35
C THR A 47 -22.95 11.75 -7.56
N ASP A 48 -22.85 10.54 -8.10
CA ASP A 48 -22.12 9.42 -7.48
C ASP A 48 -20.60 9.51 -7.72
N SER A 49 -20.16 10.44 -8.58
CA SER A 49 -18.76 10.66 -8.96
C SER A 49 -18.05 11.68 -8.07
N VAL A 50 -18.78 12.51 -7.31
CA VAL A 50 -18.18 13.52 -6.42
C VAL A 50 -17.36 12.86 -5.31
N ASP A 51 -17.88 11.79 -4.72
CA ASP A 51 -17.17 10.99 -3.71
C ASP A 51 -15.93 10.29 -4.30
N LEU A 52 -16.03 9.83 -5.55
CA LEU A 52 -14.94 9.21 -6.29
C LEU A 52 -13.84 10.22 -6.65
N THR A 53 -14.23 11.44 -7.04
CA THR A 53 -13.33 12.56 -7.37
C THR A 53 -12.64 13.12 -6.12
N GLY A 54 -13.34 13.16 -4.98
CA GLY A 54 -12.77 13.57 -3.69
C GLY A 54 -11.64 12.65 -3.23
N TRP A 55 -11.76 11.33 -3.46
CA TRP A 55 -10.71 10.34 -3.18
C TRP A 55 -9.44 10.57 -4.02
N GLN A 56 -9.61 10.96 -5.28
CA GLN A 56 -8.50 11.35 -6.16
C GLN A 56 -7.90 12.71 -5.77
N ALA A 57 -8.64 13.66 -5.22
CA ALA A 57 -8.11 14.97 -4.82
C ALA A 57 -7.34 14.94 -3.48
N CYS A 58 -7.58 13.93 -2.65
CA CYS A 58 -6.86 13.73 -1.40
C CYS A 58 -5.42 13.27 -1.66
N ASN A 59 -4.45 14.17 -1.45
CA ASN A 59 -3.04 13.81 -1.35
C ASN A 59 -2.83 13.02 -0.04
N VAL A 60 -3.11 11.72 -0.09
CA VAL A 60 -2.78 10.79 0.99
C VAL A 60 -1.25 10.73 1.07
N THR A 61 -0.70 11.44 2.05
CA THR A 61 0.73 11.38 2.34
C THR A 61 0.98 10.07 3.10
N PRO A 62 1.93 9.21 2.67
CA PRO A 62 2.23 8.01 3.43
C PRO A 62 2.70 8.40 4.84
N PRO A 63 2.29 7.65 5.88
CA PRO A 63 2.79 7.86 7.24
C PRO A 63 4.31 7.97 7.26
N THR A 64 4.85 8.99 7.93
CA THR A 64 6.30 9.30 7.93
C THR A 64 7.17 8.10 8.29
N VAL A 65 6.72 7.25 9.23
CA VAL A 65 7.41 6.02 9.60
C VAL A 65 7.56 5.02 8.44
N LEU A 66 6.63 4.99 7.47
CA LEU A 66 6.74 4.19 6.25
C LEU A 66 7.68 4.83 5.20
N ARG A 67 8.04 6.12 5.33
CA ARG A 67 9.08 6.74 4.50
C ARG A 67 10.47 6.22 4.85
N HIS A 68 10.68 5.85 6.11
CA HIS A 68 11.96 5.32 6.61
C HIS A 68 12.17 3.84 6.26
N ILE A 69 11.12 3.12 5.87
CA ILE A 69 11.20 1.73 5.42
C ILE A 69 11.21 1.70 3.89
N SER A 70 12.26 1.13 3.32
CA SER A 70 12.41 1.01 1.87
C SER A 70 11.48 -0.07 1.30
N SER A 71 11.08 0.08 0.03
CA SER A 71 10.30 -0.97 -0.65
C SER A 71 11.07 -2.29 -0.74
N HIS A 72 12.41 -2.22 -0.79
CA HIS A 72 13.28 -3.40 -0.79
C HIS A 72 13.20 -4.17 0.53
N GLU A 73 13.20 -3.49 1.67
CA GLU A 73 13.03 -4.13 2.98
C GLU A 73 11.65 -4.79 3.11
N LEU A 74 10.59 -4.13 2.64
CA LEU A 74 9.25 -4.71 2.61
C LEU A 74 9.16 -5.94 1.70
N LEU A 75 9.82 -5.91 0.54
CA LEU A 75 9.88 -7.06 -0.38
C LEU A 75 10.66 -8.22 0.21
N LYS A 76 11.70 -7.94 0.99
CA LYS A 76 12.47 -8.95 1.70
C LYS A 76 11.62 -9.62 2.78
N MET A 77 10.85 -8.86 3.56
CA MET A 77 9.92 -9.44 4.55
C MET A 77 8.90 -10.41 3.94
N ILE A 78 8.42 -10.11 2.72
CA ILE A 78 7.49 -10.99 2.01
C ILE A 78 8.19 -12.28 1.55
N GLN A 79 9.47 -12.20 1.16
CA GLN A 79 10.24 -13.35 0.67
C GLN A 79 10.77 -14.23 1.80
N ASP A 80 11.20 -13.65 2.92
CA ASP A 80 11.71 -14.38 4.09
C ASP A 80 10.61 -15.28 4.69
N ASP A 81 9.34 -14.92 4.53
CA ASP A 81 8.18 -15.71 4.98
C ASP A 81 7.68 -16.73 3.94
N VAL A 82 8.26 -16.78 2.73
CA VAL A 82 7.96 -17.85 1.76
C VAL A 82 8.72 -19.11 2.19
N PRO A 83 8.04 -20.21 2.52
CA PRO A 83 8.74 -21.46 2.80
C PRO A 83 9.48 -21.87 1.52
N MET A 84 10.82 -21.99 1.60
CA MET A 84 11.58 -22.65 0.56
C MET A 84 11.07 -24.09 0.51
N ASN A 85 10.28 -24.39 -0.53
CA ASN A 85 9.76 -25.72 -0.75
C ASN A 85 10.98 -26.62 -1.02
N GLY A 86 11.34 -27.43 -0.02
CA GLY A 86 12.37 -28.47 -0.10
C GLY A 86 11.87 -29.70 -0.82
#